data_AF-A0A0B7NHA1-F1
#
_entry.id   AF-A0A0B7NHA1-F1
#
_cell.length_a   1.000
_cell.length_b   1.000
_cell.length_c   1.000
_cell.angle_alpha   90.00
_cell.angle_beta   90.00
_cell.angle_gamma   90.00
#
_symmetry.space_group_name_H-M   'P 1'
#
loop_
_entity.id
_entity.type
_entity.pdbx_description
1 polymer ?
#
loop_
_entity_poly.entity_id
_entity_poly.type
_entity_poly.pdbx_seq_one_letter_code
_entity_poly.pdbx_strand_id
1 'polypeptide(L)'
;MNRLPFEVLLQVFEYIPFAEFGLLYDVFAQTLVDEAVVYKLGKNRTLPIVSLISTNLHELATDKVNRRNESSLSMYYASYDPSHRYIWTLPDFSCSQHYFKVKDAYVSHGKLVLRRPHDNTLFSQKSLVSLWDIRKRFPPTRAGSFSGASEYSRIKSQELTLHQPGCVLDSCLVPSSTNSSVKKISLGDNTSENTRIGVVGKEVKKDEALLKRPALPSNYTRQVPKAGADGSICSKSSLLVPTYPDPTCGYFLVERLAIDIPTFLKLYC
;
A
#
# COMPACT_ATOMS: atom_id res chain seq x y z
N MET A 1 -35.87 -24.31 17.76
CA MET A 1 -35.52 -22.88 17.69
C MET A 1 -35.24 -22.52 16.24
N ASN A 2 -36.05 -21.65 15.65
CA ASN A 2 -35.90 -21.22 14.27
C ASN A 2 -34.70 -20.28 14.18
N ARG A 3 -33.56 -20.78 13.70
CA ARG A 3 -32.39 -19.94 13.43
C ARG A 3 -32.70 -19.09 12.22
N LEU A 4 -32.36 -17.80 12.28
CA LEU A 4 -32.43 -16.92 11.12
C LEU A 4 -31.55 -17.51 10.00
N PRO A 5 -31.96 -17.41 8.72
CA PRO A 5 -31.10 -17.76 7.60
C PRO A 5 -29.80 -16.97 7.65
N PHE A 6 -28.71 -17.60 7.20
CA PHE A 6 -27.37 -17.01 7.25
C PHE A 6 -27.32 -15.66 6.50
N GLU A 7 -27.95 -15.58 5.34
CA GLU A 7 -28.02 -14.39 4.51
C GLU A 7 -28.75 -13.24 5.21
N VAL A 8 -29.80 -13.56 5.98
CA VAL A 8 -30.53 -12.57 6.78
C VAL A 8 -29.65 -12.05 7.91
N LEU A 9 -28.86 -12.90 8.56
CA LEU A 9 -27.89 -12.47 9.56
C LEU A 9 -26.82 -11.54 8.96
N LEU A 10 -26.28 -11.86 7.78
CA LEU A 10 -25.32 -11.01 7.09
C LEU A 10 -25.91 -9.63 6.75
N GLN A 11 -27.16 -9.60 6.30
CA GLN A 11 -27.87 -8.35 6.03
C GLN A 11 -28.10 -7.52 7.30
N VAL A 12 -28.38 -8.15 8.44
CA VAL A 12 -28.48 -7.42 9.72
C VAL A 12 -27.12 -6.84 10.12
N PHE A 13 -26.05 -7.64 10.04
CA PHE A 13 -24.70 -7.21 10.41
C PHE A 13 -24.13 -6.14 9.49
N GLU A 14 -24.62 -6.03 8.25
CA GLU A 14 -24.28 -4.96 7.32
C GLU A 14 -24.53 -3.56 7.91
N TYR A 15 -25.56 -3.40 8.75
CA TYR A 15 -25.90 -2.11 9.35
C TYR A 15 -25.04 -1.77 10.58
N ILE A 16 -24.33 -2.74 11.15
CA ILE A 16 -23.50 -2.56 12.35
C ILE A 16 -22.17 -1.87 11.96
N PRO A 17 -21.72 -0.79 12.62
CA PRO A 17 -20.42 -0.17 12.34
C PRO A 17 -19.25 -1.12 12.59
N PHE A 18 -18.16 -1.03 11.81
CA PHE A 18 -16.97 -1.88 12.02
C PHE A 18 -16.37 -1.77 13.44
N ALA A 19 -16.53 -0.63 14.10
CA ALA A 19 -16.09 -0.42 15.48
C ALA A 19 -16.71 -1.44 16.47
N GLU A 20 -17.94 -1.87 16.20
CA GLU A 20 -18.73 -2.74 17.07
C GLU A 20 -18.53 -4.24 16.75
N PHE A 21 -17.83 -4.57 15.65
CA PHE A 21 -17.63 -5.96 15.25
C PHE A 21 -16.81 -6.75 16.27
N GLY A 22 -15.98 -6.07 17.08
CA GLY A 22 -15.28 -6.69 18.20
C GLY A 22 -16.24 -7.43 19.14
N LEU A 23 -17.36 -6.80 19.49
CA LEU A 23 -18.39 -7.38 20.38
C LEU A 23 -19.10 -8.58 19.74
N LEU A 24 -19.19 -8.63 18.41
CA LEU A 24 -19.82 -9.75 17.72
C LEU A 24 -18.98 -11.02 17.82
N TYR A 25 -17.65 -10.93 17.92
CA TYR A 25 -16.79 -12.09 18.10
C TYR A 25 -16.95 -12.76 19.47
N ASP A 26 -17.48 -12.05 20.47
CA ASP A 26 -17.73 -12.60 21.80
C ASP A 26 -19.01 -13.47 21.84
N VAL A 27 -19.91 -13.26 20.87
CA VAL A 27 -21.25 -13.89 20.85
C VAL A 27 -21.41 -14.89 19.70
N PHE A 28 -20.82 -14.59 18.55
CA PHE A 28 -20.99 -15.37 17.32
C PHE A 28 -19.72 -16.13 16.93
N ALA A 29 -19.89 -17.21 16.17
CA ALA A 29 -18.76 -17.95 15.63
C ALA A 29 -17.87 -17.05 14.75
N GLN A 30 -16.55 -17.16 14.92
CA GLN A 30 -15.57 -16.33 14.22
C GLN A 30 -15.78 -16.35 12.70
N THR A 31 -16.06 -17.51 12.11
CA THR A 31 -16.30 -17.64 10.67
C THR A 31 -17.51 -16.85 10.21
N LEU A 32 -18.60 -16.80 11.00
CA LEU A 32 -19.79 -16.01 10.68
C LEU A 32 -19.48 -14.50 10.71
N VAL A 33 -18.72 -14.05 11.71
CA VAL A 33 -18.37 -12.63 11.82
C VAL A 33 -17.35 -12.21 10.75
N ASP A 34 -16.38 -13.08 10.43
CA ASP A 34 -15.44 -12.88 9.33
C ASP A 34 -16.20 -12.73 7.99
N GLU A 35 -17.14 -13.62 7.70
CA GLU A 35 -18.01 -13.54 6.52
C GLU A 35 -18.87 -12.26 6.51
N ALA A 36 -19.34 -11.80 7.67
CA ALA A 36 -20.09 -10.55 7.78
C ALA A 36 -19.23 -9.32 7.48
N VAL A 37 -17.98 -9.29 7.95
CA VAL A 37 -17.01 -8.24 7.59
C VAL A 37 -16.82 -8.24 6.08
N VAL A 38 -16.54 -9.41 5.51
CA VAL A 38 -16.26 -9.58 4.08
C VAL A 38 -17.46 -9.23 3.21
N TYR A 39 -18.67 -9.64 3.60
CA TYR A 39 -19.92 -9.31 2.94
C TYR A 39 -20.14 -7.79 2.91
N LYS A 40 -19.93 -7.12 4.04
CA LYS A 40 -20.06 -5.66 4.16
C LYS A 40 -19.03 -4.92 3.30
N LEU A 41 -17.77 -5.39 3.26
CA LEU A 41 -16.74 -4.84 2.37
C LEU A 41 -17.06 -5.09 0.90
N GLY A 42 -17.58 -6.27 0.59
CA GLY A 42 -17.94 -6.71 -0.76
C GLY A 42 -19.07 -5.91 -1.39
N LYS A 43 -19.98 -5.33 -0.60
CA LYS A 43 -21.02 -4.41 -1.08
C LYS A 43 -20.51 -3.00 -1.37
N ASN A 44 -19.47 -2.56 -0.68
CA ASN A 44 -18.94 -1.19 -0.78
C ASN A 44 -17.61 -1.11 -1.54
N ARG A 45 -17.45 -1.88 -2.62
CA ARG A 45 -16.19 -1.95 -3.41
C ARG A 45 -15.75 -0.62 -4.02
N THR A 46 -16.69 0.31 -4.21
CA THR A 46 -16.43 1.64 -4.79
C THR A 46 -15.85 2.63 -3.78
N LEU A 47 -15.93 2.32 -2.47
CA LEU A 47 -15.39 3.16 -1.43
C LEU A 47 -14.04 2.61 -0.97
N PRO A 48 -13.06 3.48 -0.69
CA PRO A 48 -11.83 3.03 -0.06
C PRO A 48 -12.15 2.46 1.32
N ILE A 49 -11.43 1.42 1.71
CA ILE A 49 -11.57 0.79 3.03
C ILE A 49 -10.39 1.14 3.93
N VAL A 50 -9.23 1.45 3.37
CA VAL A 50 -8.07 1.97 4.10
C VAL A 50 -7.32 2.97 3.23
N SER A 51 -6.63 3.90 3.88
CA SER A 51 -5.68 4.80 3.23
C SER A 51 -4.27 4.44 3.65
N LEU A 52 -3.39 4.26 2.67
CA LEU A 52 -1.95 4.17 2.87
C LEU A 52 -1.38 5.59 2.87
N ILE A 53 -0.79 6.02 3.98
CA ILE A 53 -0.39 7.40 4.23
C ILE A 53 1.11 7.46 4.42
N SER A 54 1.78 8.32 3.63
CA SER A 54 3.10 8.82 3.96
C SER A 54 2.95 10.00 4.89
N THR A 55 3.60 9.94 6.07
CA THR A 55 3.57 11.03 7.04
C THR A 55 4.59 12.14 6.76
N ASN A 56 5.32 12.08 5.64
CA ASN A 56 6.23 13.14 5.21
C ASN A 56 6.27 13.30 3.67
N LEU A 57 5.58 14.30 3.13
CA LEU A 57 5.55 14.64 1.70
C LEU A 57 6.88 15.16 1.14
N HIS A 58 7.84 15.51 2.01
CA HIS A 58 9.19 15.86 1.58
C HIS A 58 10.06 14.62 1.34
N GLU A 59 9.63 13.45 1.80
CA GLU A 59 10.34 12.17 1.66
C GLU A 59 9.62 11.22 0.70
N LEU A 60 8.30 11.09 0.84
CA LEU A 60 7.49 10.16 0.09
C LEU A 60 6.14 10.82 -0.24
N ALA A 61 5.91 11.17 -1.50
CA ALA A 61 4.76 11.98 -1.91
C ALA A 61 3.96 11.37 -3.06
N THR A 62 2.64 11.40 -2.96
CA THR A 62 1.72 11.17 -4.09
C THR A 62 0.99 12.46 -4.47
N ASP A 63 0.25 12.45 -5.58
CA ASP A 63 -0.47 13.63 -6.11
C ASP A 63 -1.60 14.10 -5.18
N LYS A 64 -2.06 13.23 -4.28
CA LYS A 64 -3.04 13.54 -3.20
C LYS A 64 -2.32 13.98 -1.93
N VAL A 65 -1.95 15.26 -1.89
CA VAL A 65 -1.27 15.91 -0.75
C VAL A 65 -2.29 16.61 0.15
N ASN A 66 -2.08 16.55 1.47
CA ASN A 66 -2.88 17.32 2.44
C ASN A 66 -2.03 18.44 3.09
N ARG A 67 -2.69 19.35 3.81
CA ARG A 67 -2.02 20.47 4.51
C ARG A 67 -1.12 20.05 5.69
N ARG A 68 -1.09 18.75 6.05
CA ARG A 68 -0.42 18.23 7.25
C ARG A 68 0.91 17.56 6.97
N ASN A 69 1.57 17.93 5.89
CA ASN A 69 2.80 17.27 5.47
C ASN A 69 2.62 15.79 5.09
N GLU A 70 1.39 15.33 4.84
CA GLU A 70 1.09 13.94 4.47
C GLU A 70 0.65 13.82 3.01
N SER A 71 0.80 12.62 2.47
CA SER A 71 0.18 12.24 1.19
C SER A 71 -0.41 10.84 1.31
N SER A 72 -1.48 10.55 0.56
CA SER A 72 -2.26 9.32 0.77
C SER A 72 -2.70 8.62 -0.51
N LEU A 73 -2.65 7.30 -0.49
CA LEU A 73 -3.21 6.42 -1.51
C LEU A 73 -4.41 5.66 -0.92
N SER A 74 -5.52 5.70 -1.65
CA SER A 74 -6.75 5.00 -1.30
C SER A 74 -6.68 3.55 -1.73
N MET A 75 -7.05 2.63 -0.83
CA MET A 75 -7.04 1.19 -1.08
C MET A 75 -8.47 0.63 -0.98
N TYR A 76 -8.82 -0.22 -1.93
CA TYR A 76 -10.17 -0.73 -2.14
C TYR A 76 -10.20 -2.24 -1.92
N TYR A 77 -11.31 -2.75 -1.42
CA TYR A 77 -11.49 -4.19 -1.22
C TYR A 77 -11.36 -4.96 -2.55
N ALA A 78 -10.54 -6.02 -2.55
CA ALA A 78 -10.33 -6.86 -3.73
C ALA A 78 -10.79 -8.30 -3.49
N SER A 79 -10.30 -8.94 -2.44
CA SER A 79 -10.65 -10.33 -2.12
C SER A 79 -10.38 -10.64 -0.65
N TYR A 80 -10.80 -11.83 -0.22
CA TYR A 80 -10.59 -12.34 1.13
C TYR A 80 -9.90 -13.70 1.05
N ASP A 81 -8.86 -13.90 1.86
CA ASP A 81 -8.23 -15.19 2.08
C ASP A 81 -8.78 -15.81 3.38
N PRO A 82 -9.74 -16.75 3.31
CA PRO A 82 -10.33 -17.36 4.50
C PRO A 82 -9.35 -18.23 5.29
N SER A 83 -8.28 -18.74 4.65
CA SER A 83 -7.34 -19.64 5.31
C SER A 83 -6.48 -18.89 6.33
N HIS A 84 -6.16 -17.64 6.02
CA HIS A 84 -5.27 -16.80 6.82
C HIS A 84 -5.99 -15.56 7.40
N ARG A 85 -7.29 -15.40 7.11
CA ARG A 85 -8.16 -14.29 7.53
C ARG A 85 -7.63 -12.92 7.11
N TYR A 86 -7.08 -12.85 5.89
CA TYR A 86 -6.58 -11.61 5.32
C TYR A 86 -7.57 -11.00 4.35
N ILE A 87 -7.83 -9.71 4.52
CA ILE A 87 -8.51 -8.87 3.55
C ILE A 87 -7.45 -8.32 2.61
N TRP A 88 -7.58 -8.64 1.32
CA TRP A 88 -6.74 -8.09 0.28
C TRP A 88 -7.36 -6.83 -0.30
N THR A 89 -6.50 -5.83 -0.50
CA THR A 89 -6.85 -4.54 -1.08
C THR A 89 -5.92 -4.19 -2.22
N LEU A 90 -6.46 -3.42 -3.16
CA LEU A 90 -5.76 -2.91 -4.33
C LEU A 90 -5.97 -1.39 -4.42
N PRO A 91 -5.01 -0.64 -4.96
CA PRO A 91 -5.28 0.74 -5.36
C PRO A 91 -6.25 0.78 -6.54
N ASP A 92 -6.84 1.94 -6.80
CA ASP A 92 -7.76 2.13 -7.92
C ASP A 92 -7.04 2.27 -9.27
N PHE A 93 -6.64 1.15 -9.86
CA PHE A 93 -5.94 1.08 -11.14
C PHE A 93 -6.69 1.65 -12.37
N SER A 94 -7.87 2.25 -12.20
CA SER A 94 -8.51 3.04 -13.26
C SER A 94 -7.71 4.30 -13.59
N CYS A 95 -6.94 4.82 -12.62
CA CYS A 95 -5.99 5.90 -12.83
C CYS A 95 -4.56 5.34 -13.00
N SER A 96 -3.69 6.05 -13.70
CA SER A 96 -2.30 5.61 -13.93
C SER A 96 -1.34 6.00 -12.78
N GLN A 97 -1.84 6.54 -11.67
CA GLN A 97 -1.03 7.19 -10.63
C GLN A 97 -1.22 6.55 -9.24
N HIS A 98 -0.60 5.38 -9.01
CA HIS A 98 -0.59 4.68 -7.70
C HIS A 98 0.82 4.44 -7.19
N TYR A 99 1.53 5.54 -7.02
CA TYR A 99 2.90 5.52 -6.56
C TYR A 99 3.09 6.64 -5.54
N PHE A 100 4.14 6.48 -4.76
CA PHE A 100 4.77 7.58 -4.09
C PHE A 100 6.11 7.88 -4.74
N LYS A 101 6.36 9.15 -5.06
CA LYS A 101 7.67 9.66 -5.43
C LYS A 101 8.53 9.70 -4.17
N VAL A 102 9.65 9.00 -4.22
CA VAL A 102 10.67 9.04 -3.17
C VAL A 102 11.54 10.26 -3.42
N LYS A 103 11.91 10.98 -2.37
CA LYS A 103 12.78 12.16 -2.42
C LYS A 103 13.98 11.94 -1.52
N ASP A 104 15.07 12.62 -1.84
CA ASP A 104 16.29 12.54 -1.04
C ASP A 104 16.23 13.51 0.13
N ALA A 105 16.01 12.98 1.33
CA ALA A 105 15.99 13.78 2.55
C ALA A 105 16.97 13.18 3.58
N TYR A 106 17.78 14.05 4.17
CA TYR A 106 18.93 13.69 4.99
C TYR A 106 18.57 13.18 6.40
N VAL A 107 17.31 13.33 6.83
CA VAL A 107 16.81 12.88 8.14
C VAL A 107 15.34 12.51 8.01
N SER A 108 14.99 11.24 8.24
CA SER A 108 13.60 10.77 8.14
C SER A 108 13.02 10.34 9.48
N HIS A 109 12.01 11.07 9.93
CA HIS A 109 11.07 10.61 10.98
C HIS A 109 9.75 10.11 10.39
N GLY A 110 9.58 10.22 9.07
CA GLY A 110 8.38 9.80 8.38
C GLY A 110 8.17 8.29 8.45
N LYS A 111 6.89 7.90 8.44
CA LYS A 111 6.44 6.51 8.37
C LYS A 111 5.44 6.35 7.25
N LEU A 112 5.40 5.15 6.70
CA LEU A 112 4.27 4.66 5.94
C LEU A 112 3.29 4.04 6.93
N VAL A 113 2.05 4.52 6.97
CA VAL A 113 1.03 4.08 7.93
C VAL A 113 -0.28 3.75 7.23
N LEU A 114 -1.10 2.88 7.83
CA LEU A 114 -2.49 2.66 7.44
C LEU A 114 -3.41 3.45 8.37
N ARG A 115 -4.44 4.07 7.79
CA ARG A 115 -5.48 4.79 8.53
C ARG A 115 -6.84 4.55 7.88
N ARG A 116 -7.91 4.69 8.66
CA ARG A 116 -9.28 4.73 8.13
C ARG A 116 -9.45 5.88 7.11
N PRO A 117 -10.20 5.67 6.02
CA PRO A 117 -10.52 6.73 5.08
C PRO A 117 -11.25 7.88 5.78
N HIS A 118 -10.88 9.13 5.47
CA HIS A 118 -11.42 10.37 6.06
C HIS A 118 -11.11 10.60 7.55
N ASP A 119 -10.38 9.69 8.20
CA ASP A 119 -9.93 9.91 9.55
C ASP A 119 -8.74 10.88 9.57
N ASN A 120 -8.97 12.03 10.19
CA ASN A 120 -7.97 13.06 10.41
C ASN A 120 -7.41 12.98 11.84
N THR A 121 -7.77 11.99 12.63
CA THR A 121 -7.22 11.80 13.97
C THR A 121 -5.96 10.92 13.90
N LEU A 122 -4.99 11.19 14.77
CA LEU A 122 -3.73 10.44 14.83
C LEU A 122 -3.85 9.18 15.70
N PHE A 123 -5.01 8.96 16.33
CA PHE A 123 -5.19 7.96 17.38
C PHE A 123 -5.32 6.53 16.82
N SER A 124 -5.94 6.35 15.66
CA SER A 124 -6.14 5.03 15.05
C SER A 124 -5.33 4.89 13.76
N GLN A 125 -4.05 4.51 13.90
CA GLN A 125 -3.18 4.22 12.76
C GLN A 125 -2.25 3.03 13.01
N LYS A 126 -1.94 2.29 11.95
CA LYS A 126 -1.01 1.17 11.97
C LYS A 126 0.26 1.54 11.21
N SER A 127 1.38 1.63 11.92
CA SER A 127 2.69 1.83 11.30
C SER A 127 3.11 0.60 10.51
N LEU A 128 3.56 0.80 9.26
CA LEU A 128 4.09 -0.25 8.41
C LEU A 128 5.62 -0.24 8.37
N VAL A 129 6.22 0.87 7.94
CA VAL A 129 7.68 0.95 7.78
C VAL A 129 8.14 2.39 7.92
N SER A 130 9.39 2.59 8.32
CA SER A 130 10.01 3.92 8.19
C SER A 130 10.20 4.27 6.72
N LEU A 131 9.96 5.54 6.37
CA LEU A 131 10.28 6.04 5.03
C LEU A 131 11.78 5.95 4.75
N TRP A 132 12.63 5.97 5.78
CA TRP A 132 14.07 5.73 5.67
C TRP A 132 14.39 4.37 5.06
N ASP A 133 13.71 3.33 5.52
CA ASP A 133 14.00 1.96 5.12
C ASP A 133 13.54 1.70 3.69
N ILE A 134 12.50 2.40 3.24
CA ILE A 134 12.14 2.47 1.81
C ILE A 134 13.25 3.21 1.03
N ARG A 135 13.69 4.38 1.50
CA ARG A 135 14.72 5.21 0.85
C ARG A 135 16.05 4.49 0.67
N LYS A 136 16.52 3.73 1.67
CA LYS A 136 17.76 2.94 1.60
C LYS A 136 17.81 1.91 0.47
N ARG A 137 16.64 1.52 -0.06
CA ARG A 137 16.55 0.61 -1.22
C ARG A 137 16.76 1.32 -2.55
N PHE A 138 16.70 2.64 -2.58
CA PHE A 138 17.06 3.44 -3.74
C PHE A 138 18.55 3.79 -3.68
N PRO A 139 19.24 3.87 -4.84
CA PRO A 139 20.64 4.28 -4.87
C PRO A 139 20.83 5.68 -4.25
N PRO A 140 22.00 5.96 -3.65
CA PRO A 140 22.32 7.30 -3.18
C PRO A 140 22.49 8.25 -4.38
N THR A 141 22.07 9.48 -4.19
CA THR A 141 22.11 10.61 -5.15
C THR A 141 23.49 11.22 -5.30
N ARG A 142 24.26 11.26 -4.21
CA ARG A 142 25.66 11.70 -4.18
C ARG A 142 26.59 10.49 -4.14
N ALA A 143 26.78 9.85 -5.30
CA ALA A 143 27.99 9.06 -5.52
C ALA A 143 29.18 10.01 -5.72
N GLY A 144 29.70 10.59 -4.65
CA GLY A 144 31.04 11.19 -4.68
C GLY A 144 32.06 10.07 -4.76
N SER A 145 32.64 9.84 -5.94
CA SER A 145 33.92 9.14 -6.19
C SER A 145 34.30 7.93 -5.30
N PHE A 146 33.36 7.10 -4.87
CA PHE A 146 33.64 5.80 -4.27
C PHE A 146 33.35 4.70 -5.31
N SER A 147 34.34 3.85 -5.55
CA SER A 147 34.46 2.88 -6.65
C SER A 147 33.39 1.76 -6.73
N GLY A 148 32.24 1.91 -6.08
CA GLY A 148 31.10 0.98 -6.15
C GLY A 148 29.84 1.53 -6.85
N ALA A 149 29.86 2.80 -7.30
CA ALA A 149 28.67 3.46 -7.85
C ALA A 149 28.22 2.94 -9.23
N SER A 150 29.08 2.19 -9.94
CA SER A 150 28.79 1.69 -11.29
C SER A 150 27.88 0.45 -11.32
N GLU A 151 27.75 -0.31 -10.22
CA GLU A 151 26.97 -1.56 -10.20
C GLU A 151 25.45 -1.32 -10.18
N TYR A 152 24.99 -0.19 -9.62
CA TYR A 152 23.56 0.13 -9.49
C TYR A 152 22.93 0.77 -10.74
N SER A 153 23.74 1.12 -11.75
CA SER A 153 23.29 1.68 -13.02
C SER A 153 22.41 0.74 -13.87
N ARG A 154 22.20 -0.51 -13.42
CA ARG A 154 21.48 -1.57 -14.14
C ARG A 154 20.14 -1.99 -13.52
N ILE A 155 19.76 -1.49 -12.34
CA ILE A 155 18.50 -1.89 -11.70
C ILE A 155 17.32 -1.23 -12.42
N LYS A 156 16.57 -2.03 -13.19
CA LYS A 156 15.36 -1.58 -13.91
C LYS A 156 14.18 -1.38 -12.95
N SER A 157 13.98 -2.34 -12.05
CA SER A 157 12.99 -2.29 -10.97
C SER A 157 13.29 -3.37 -9.93
N GLN A 158 12.78 -3.19 -8.71
CA GLN A 158 12.95 -4.14 -7.61
C GLN A 158 11.60 -4.42 -6.96
N GLU A 159 11.21 -5.69 -6.88
CA GLU A 159 10.04 -6.12 -6.12
C GLU A 159 10.35 -6.10 -4.62
N LEU A 160 9.40 -5.57 -3.85
CA LEU A 160 9.54 -5.36 -2.43
C LEU A 160 8.24 -5.76 -1.73
N THR A 161 8.33 -6.75 -0.87
CA THR A 161 7.25 -7.11 0.07
C THR A 161 7.62 -6.67 1.48
N LEU A 162 6.79 -5.81 2.06
CA LEU A 162 6.89 -5.39 3.46
C LEU A 162 6.03 -6.31 4.32
N HIS A 163 6.64 -6.93 5.32
CA HIS A 163 5.96 -7.78 6.30
C HIS A 163 5.88 -7.06 7.64
N GLN A 164 4.66 -6.90 8.15
CA GLN A 164 4.38 -6.38 9.47
C GLN A 164 3.34 -7.25 10.17
N PRO A 165 3.31 -7.32 11.51
CA PRO A 165 2.29 -8.08 12.21
C PRO A 165 0.89 -7.63 11.78
N GLY A 166 0.14 -8.54 11.15
CA GLY A 166 -1.21 -8.35 10.63
C GLY A 166 -1.30 -7.58 9.30
N CYS A 167 -0.19 -7.27 8.63
CA CYS A 167 -0.19 -6.57 7.34
C CYS A 167 0.92 -7.06 6.40
N VAL A 168 0.60 -7.20 5.11
CA VAL A 168 1.59 -7.47 4.05
C VAL A 168 1.37 -6.48 2.92
N LEU A 169 2.42 -5.77 2.50
CA LEU A 169 2.37 -4.80 1.41
C LEU A 169 3.32 -5.22 0.30
N ASP A 170 2.76 -5.56 -0.87
CA ASP A 170 3.50 -5.81 -2.09
C ASP A 170 3.66 -4.48 -2.85
N SER A 171 4.90 -4.20 -3.25
CA SER A 171 5.30 -2.95 -3.90
C SER A 171 6.43 -3.19 -4.91
N CYS A 172 6.62 -2.23 -5.80
CA CYS A 172 7.72 -2.22 -6.76
C CYS A 172 8.48 -0.89 -6.68
N LEU A 173 9.79 -0.96 -6.55
CA LEU A 173 10.69 0.19 -6.60
C LEU A 173 11.19 0.40 -8.01
N VAL A 174 11.09 1.63 -8.52
CA VAL A 174 11.58 1.99 -9.86
C VAL A 174 12.50 3.22 -9.76
N PRO A 175 13.81 3.11 -10.05
CA PRO A 175 14.73 4.26 -10.02
C PRO A 175 14.39 5.33 -11.06
N SER A 176 14.74 6.60 -10.77
CA SER A 176 14.46 7.74 -11.66
C SER A 176 15.41 7.82 -12.87
N SER A 177 16.61 7.23 -12.79
CA SER A 177 17.70 7.36 -13.77
C SER A 177 17.49 6.62 -15.10
N THR A 178 16.30 6.08 -15.36
CA THR A 178 15.98 5.50 -16.66
C THR A 178 15.66 6.60 -17.67
N ASN A 179 16.65 7.02 -18.46
CA ASN A 179 16.53 7.89 -19.65
C ASN A 179 15.69 7.27 -20.79
N SER A 180 14.54 6.67 -20.50
CA SER A 180 13.67 6.07 -21.52
C SER A 180 12.23 6.45 -21.23
N SER A 181 11.65 7.18 -22.18
CA SER A 181 10.23 7.19 -22.49
C SER A 181 9.54 5.90 -22.07
N VAL A 182 8.51 6.03 -21.23
CA VAL A 182 7.52 5.00 -20.86
C VAL A 182 8.05 3.56 -20.96
N LYS A 183 8.80 3.08 -19.97
CA LYS A 183 8.99 1.63 -19.83
C LYS A 183 7.75 1.06 -19.15
N LYS A 184 6.87 0.44 -19.93
CA LYS A 184 5.97 -0.59 -19.40
C LYS A 184 6.88 -1.73 -18.93
N ILE A 185 7.06 -1.87 -17.63
CA ILE A 185 7.78 -3.01 -17.08
C ILE A 185 6.74 -4.12 -16.91
N SER A 186 6.91 -5.21 -17.65
CA SER A 186 6.03 -6.37 -17.50
C SER A 186 6.36 -7.08 -16.18
N LEU A 187 5.36 -7.71 -15.56
CA LEU A 187 5.52 -8.47 -14.31
C LEU A 187 6.56 -9.60 -14.41
N GLY A 188 6.98 -9.99 -15.62
CA GLY A 188 7.96 -11.05 -15.86
C GLY A 188 9.40 -10.59 -16.16
N ASP A 189 9.67 -9.29 -16.26
CA ASP A 189 11.00 -8.79 -16.70
C ASP A 189 12.10 -8.81 -15.62
N ASN A 190 11.81 -9.32 -14.42
CA ASN A 190 12.73 -9.27 -13.29
C ASN A 190 13.18 -10.67 -12.84
N THR A 191 14.48 -10.96 -13.03
CA THR A 191 15.25 -11.97 -12.29
C THR A 191 15.79 -11.43 -10.96
N SER A 192 15.27 -10.30 -10.44
CA SER A 192 15.80 -9.65 -9.24
C SER A 192 15.20 -10.23 -7.96
N GLU A 193 16.07 -10.42 -6.95
CA GLU A 193 15.78 -11.01 -5.65
C GLU A 193 14.59 -10.34 -4.94
N ASN A 194 13.57 -11.13 -4.61
CA ASN A 194 12.47 -10.73 -3.74
C ASN A 194 13.02 -10.28 -2.39
N THR A 195 13.10 -8.96 -2.21
CA THR A 195 13.70 -8.37 -1.02
C THR A 195 12.61 -8.18 0.03
N ARG A 196 12.70 -8.91 1.15
CA ARG A 196 11.74 -8.79 2.27
C ARG A 196 12.23 -7.74 3.26
N ILE A 197 11.34 -6.86 3.71
CA ILE A 197 11.58 -5.96 4.85
C ILE A 197 10.60 -6.32 5.96
N GLY A 198 11.13 -6.74 7.11
CA GLY A 198 10.39 -7.08 8.31
C GLY A 198 11.30 -7.07 9.54
N VAL A 199 10.74 -6.83 10.72
CA VAL A 199 11.49 -6.67 11.98
C VAL A 199 12.31 -7.92 12.30
N VAL A 200 13.58 -7.70 12.64
CA VAL A 200 14.54 -8.68 13.15
C VAL A 200 13.94 -9.45 14.33
N GLY A 201 13.97 -10.78 14.25
CA GLY A 201 13.76 -11.66 15.40
C GLY A 201 12.37 -12.27 15.52
N LYS A 202 12.01 -13.17 14.59
CA LYS A 202 11.28 -14.41 14.87
C LYS A 202 11.26 -15.24 13.58
N GLU A 203 11.55 -16.53 13.70
CA GLU A 203 11.46 -17.49 12.60
C GLU A 203 10.13 -17.30 11.85
N VAL A 204 10.24 -16.98 10.56
CA VAL A 204 9.10 -16.77 9.68
C VAL A 204 8.34 -18.09 9.60
N LYS A 205 7.13 -18.15 10.16
CA LYS A 205 6.24 -19.30 10.02
C LYS A 205 6.05 -19.60 8.53
N LYS A 206 6.20 -20.88 8.15
CA LYS A 206 5.97 -21.41 6.78
C LYS A 206 4.63 -20.98 6.15
N ASP A 207 3.67 -20.52 6.97
CA ASP A 207 2.34 -20.10 6.53
C ASP A 207 2.33 -18.80 5.69
N GLU A 208 3.29 -17.88 5.84
CA GLU A 208 3.29 -16.62 5.07
C GLU A 208 3.62 -16.81 3.58
N ALA A 209 4.23 -17.94 3.20
CA ALA A 209 4.47 -18.31 1.81
C ALA A 209 3.19 -18.82 1.10
N LEU A 210 2.09 -19.05 1.85
CA LEU A 210 0.84 -19.64 1.35
C LEU A 210 -0.31 -18.62 1.18
N LEU A 211 -0.08 -17.33 1.47
CA LEU A 211 -1.11 -16.31 1.28
C LEU A 211 -1.55 -16.26 -0.19
N LYS A 212 -2.84 -16.49 -0.44
CA LYS A 212 -3.41 -16.46 -1.80
C LYS A 212 -3.55 -15.02 -2.26
N ARG A 213 -2.53 -14.49 -2.93
CA ARG A 213 -2.51 -13.14 -3.49
C ARG A 213 -3.53 -13.00 -4.62
N PRO A 214 -4.37 -11.95 -4.66
CA PRO A 214 -5.22 -11.69 -5.81
C PRO A 214 -4.38 -11.32 -7.04
N ALA A 215 -4.84 -11.71 -8.23
CA ALA A 215 -4.23 -11.25 -9.47
C ALA A 215 -4.30 -9.72 -9.56
N LEU A 216 -3.26 -9.08 -10.10
CA LEU A 216 -3.36 -7.68 -10.50
C LEU A 216 -4.25 -7.61 -11.75
N PRO A 217 -4.92 -6.47 -12.01
CA PRO A 217 -5.72 -6.31 -13.23
C PRO A 217 -4.89 -6.62 -14.49
N SER A 218 -5.51 -7.21 -15.50
CA SER A 218 -4.82 -7.63 -16.73
C SER A 218 -4.19 -6.46 -17.52
N ASN A 219 -4.74 -5.26 -17.36
CA ASN A 219 -4.22 -4.01 -17.92
C ASN A 219 -3.16 -3.34 -17.04
N TYR A 220 -2.90 -3.86 -15.83
CA TYR A 220 -1.90 -3.29 -14.95
C TYR A 220 -0.52 -3.44 -15.56
N THR A 221 0.18 -2.31 -15.64
CA THR A 221 1.57 -2.26 -16.04
C THR A 221 2.29 -1.31 -15.11
N ARG A 222 3.48 -1.70 -14.65
CA ARG A 222 4.34 -0.82 -13.86
C ARG A 222 4.75 0.34 -14.76
N GLN A 223 4.15 1.51 -14.54
CA GLN A 223 4.40 2.73 -15.29
C GLN A 223 4.85 3.83 -14.33
N VAL A 224 5.89 4.54 -14.73
CA VAL A 224 6.39 5.73 -14.06
C VAL A 224 5.69 6.96 -14.65
N PRO A 225 5.35 7.99 -13.84
CA PRO A 225 4.80 9.24 -14.34
C PRO A 225 5.70 9.86 -15.39
N LYS A 226 5.10 10.32 -16.51
CA LYS A 226 5.82 11.13 -17.49
C LYS A 226 6.21 12.46 -16.85
N ALA A 227 7.49 12.78 -16.81
CA ALA A 227 7.93 14.13 -16.47
C ALA A 227 7.48 15.09 -17.59
N GLY A 228 6.52 15.96 -17.28
CA GLY A 228 6.31 17.22 -18.02
C GLY A 228 5.57 17.20 -19.37
N ALA A 229 4.84 16.14 -19.76
CA ALA A 229 4.23 16.11 -21.10
C ALA A 229 2.71 16.35 -21.17
N ASP A 230 1.90 15.82 -20.25
CA ASP A 230 0.46 15.78 -20.51
C ASP A 230 -0.32 16.38 -19.34
N GLY A 231 -0.99 17.51 -19.61
CA GLY A 231 -2.03 18.11 -18.78
C GLY A 231 -3.22 17.18 -18.66
N SER A 232 -3.04 16.09 -17.91
CA SER A 232 -4.10 15.17 -17.53
C SER A 232 -5.16 15.93 -16.72
N ILE A 233 -6.39 15.83 -17.18
CA ILE A 233 -7.58 16.55 -16.67
C ILE A 233 -7.90 16.19 -15.20
N CYS A 234 -7.19 15.24 -14.58
CA CYS A 234 -7.31 14.89 -13.17
C CYS A 234 -6.28 15.56 -12.24
N SER A 235 -5.28 16.29 -12.73
CA SER A 235 -4.22 16.87 -11.91
C SER A 235 -4.41 18.38 -11.66
N LYS A 236 -5.45 18.77 -10.90
CA LYS A 236 -5.54 20.14 -10.36
C LYS A 236 -4.72 20.35 -9.08
N SER A 237 -4.07 19.32 -8.52
CA SER A 237 -3.25 19.42 -7.30
C SER A 237 -1.73 19.51 -7.53
N SER A 238 -1.25 19.50 -8.78
CA SER A 238 0.20 19.51 -9.08
C SER A 238 0.92 20.79 -8.63
N LEU A 239 0.17 21.84 -8.26
CA LEU A 239 0.68 23.14 -7.81
C LEU A 239 1.27 23.14 -6.39
N LEU A 240 1.08 22.09 -5.59
CA LEU A 240 1.58 22.01 -4.20
C LEU A 240 2.86 21.19 -4.05
N VAL A 241 3.33 20.56 -5.12
CA VAL A 241 4.57 19.80 -5.11
C VAL A 241 5.66 20.69 -5.71
N PRO A 242 6.70 21.09 -4.96
CA PRO A 242 7.84 21.78 -5.55
C PRO A 242 8.43 20.90 -6.66
N THR A 243 8.20 21.29 -7.91
CA THR A 243 8.83 20.73 -9.11
C THR A 243 10.20 21.36 -9.28
N TYR A 244 11.09 21.10 -8.32
CA TYR A 244 12.50 21.14 -8.67
C TYR A 244 12.80 19.89 -9.51
N PRO A 245 13.56 20.01 -10.62
CA PRO A 245 14.07 18.84 -11.32
C PRO A 245 15.10 18.19 -10.41
N ASP A 246 14.64 17.35 -9.48
CA ASP A 246 15.52 16.57 -8.62
C ASP A 246 15.63 15.16 -9.24
N PRO A 247 16.72 14.84 -9.97
CA PRO A 247 16.91 13.63 -10.77
C PRO A 247 17.15 12.35 -9.93
N THR A 248 16.67 12.33 -8.71
CA THR A 248 17.54 11.90 -7.61
C THR A 248 16.92 10.79 -6.76
N CYS A 249 15.59 10.63 -6.73
CA CYS A 249 14.97 9.46 -6.09
C CYS A 249 13.74 8.95 -6.85
N GLY A 250 13.59 7.63 -6.87
CA GLY A 250 12.65 6.91 -7.74
C GLY A 250 11.21 6.85 -7.23
N TYR A 251 10.54 5.76 -7.57
CA TYR A 251 9.10 5.58 -7.37
C TYR A 251 8.83 4.31 -6.57
N PHE A 252 8.02 4.43 -5.52
CA PHE A 252 7.48 3.33 -4.73
C PHE A 252 6.05 3.06 -5.23
N LEU A 253 5.90 2.08 -6.13
CA LEU A 253 4.61 1.68 -6.69
C LEU A 253 3.93 0.71 -5.71
N VAL A 254 2.68 1.00 -5.37
CA VAL A 254 1.88 0.15 -4.47
C VAL A 254 1.06 -0.80 -5.31
N GLU A 255 1.19 -2.11 -5.08
CA GLU A 255 0.50 -3.13 -5.89
C GLU A 255 -0.63 -3.78 -5.10
N ARG A 256 -0.34 -4.29 -3.90
CA ARG A 256 -1.32 -5.02 -3.09
C ARG A 256 -1.07 -4.78 -1.62
N LEU A 257 -2.13 -4.69 -0.83
CA LEU A 257 -2.03 -4.66 0.62
C LEU A 257 -2.99 -5.70 1.21
N ALA A 258 -2.45 -6.63 2.00
CA ALA A 258 -3.22 -7.51 2.86
C ALA A 258 -3.25 -6.96 4.28
N ILE A 259 -4.40 -7.01 4.92
CA ILE A 259 -4.59 -6.69 6.34
C ILE A 259 -5.41 -7.81 6.99
N ASP A 260 -4.96 -8.35 8.12
CA ASP A 260 -5.76 -9.34 8.85
C ASP A 260 -7.01 -8.67 9.46
N ILE A 261 -8.08 -9.46 9.63
CA ILE A 261 -9.34 -8.92 10.16
C ILE A 261 -9.16 -8.21 11.52
N PRO A 262 -8.42 -8.75 12.51
CA PRO A 262 -8.22 -8.06 13.79
C PRO A 262 -7.53 -6.70 13.65
N THR A 263 -6.50 -6.59 12.80
CA THR A 263 -5.80 -5.31 12.56
C THR A 263 -6.67 -4.35 11.78
N PHE A 264 -7.46 -4.84 10.83
CA PHE A 264 -8.44 -4.03 10.11
C PHE A 264 -9.45 -3.41 11.06
N LEU A 265 -10.08 -4.20 11.93
CA LEU A 265 -11.08 -3.70 12.86
C LEU A 265 -10.50 -2.69 13.87
N LYS A 266 -9.26 -2.88 14.31
CA LYS A 266 -8.55 -1.90 15.17
C LYS A 266 -8.41 -0.51 14.53
N LEU A 267 -8.39 -0.40 13.21
CA LEU A 267 -8.38 0.91 12.51
C LEU A 267 -9.72 1.65 12.59
N TYR A 268 -10.79 0.97 13.03
CA TYR A 268 -12.14 1.50 13.13
C TYR A 268 -12.63 1.66 14.58
N CYS A 269 -11.87 1.16 15.55
CA CYS A 269 -12.11 1.31 16.99
C CYS A 269 -11.41 2.55 17.55
#